data_AF-A0A0K2UQ28-F1
#
_entry.id   AF-A0A0K2UQ28-F1
#
_cell.length_a   1.000
_cell.length_b   1.000
_cell.length_c   1.000
_cell.angle_alpha   90.00
_cell.angle_beta   90.00
_cell.angle_gamma   90.00
#
_symmetry.space_group_name_H-M   'P 1'
#
loop_
_entity.id
_entity.type
_entity.pdbx_description
1 polymer ?
#
loop_
_entity_poly.entity_id
_entity_poly.type
_entity_poly.pdbx_seq_one_letter_code
_entity_poly.pdbx_strand_id
1 'polypeptide(L)' 'MPNYNRFIGSISLRRKPSLIRELTKKLASAPKEMIPLSAGMPNAELFPFMEAKVKLKDKRNTILTIEGAKMNKALQYLP' A
#
# COMPACT_ATOMS: atom_id res chain seq x y z
N MET A 1 -12.29 -5.68 23.08
CA MET A 1 -11.62 -4.37 22.96
C MET A 1 -12.57 -3.27 23.44
N PRO A 2 -12.06 -2.14 23.99
CA PRO A 2 -12.89 -1.02 24.44
C PRO A 2 -13.62 -0.33 23.28
N ASN A 3 -14.83 0.20 23.53
CA ASN A 3 -15.63 0.93 22.55
C ASN A 3 -15.41 2.45 22.67
N TYR A 4 -14.89 3.06 21.60
CA TYR A 4 -14.56 4.49 21.53
C TYR A 4 -15.59 5.33 20.73
N ASN A 5 -16.73 4.77 20.31
CA ASN A 5 -17.71 5.45 19.47
C ASN A 5 -18.20 6.79 20.06
N ARG A 6 -18.29 6.88 21.40
CA ARG A 6 -18.69 8.10 22.11
C ARG A 6 -17.76 9.30 21.89
N PHE A 7 -16.54 9.06 21.42
CA PHE A 7 -15.53 10.10 21.19
C PHE A 7 -15.45 10.53 19.71
N ILE A 8 -16.22 9.90 18.81
CA ILE A 8 -16.22 10.24 17.39
C ILE A 8 -17.28 11.31 17.11
N GLY A 9 -16.86 12.44 16.55
CA GLY A 9 -17.77 13.54 16.19
C GLY A 9 -18.73 13.18 15.06
N SER A 10 -19.85 13.92 14.96
CA SER A 10 -20.93 13.65 13.99
C SER A 10 -20.47 13.69 12.53
N ILE A 11 -19.53 14.58 12.18
CA ILE A 11 -18.95 14.66 10.82
C ILE A 11 -18.11 13.40 10.53
N SER A 12 -17.27 12.98 11.48
CA SER A 12 -16.43 11.80 11.33
C SER A 12 -17.25 10.52 11.23
N LEU A 13 -18.36 10.41 11.97
CA LEU A 13 -19.30 9.27 11.90
C LEU A 13 -19.92 9.09 10.51
N ARG A 14 -20.01 10.14 9.69
CA ARG A 14 -20.57 10.06 8.34
C ARG A 14 -19.58 9.64 7.26
N ARG A 15 -18.28 9.55 7.57
CA ARG A 15 -17.27 9.11 6.60
C ARG A 15 -17.52 7.65 6.20
N LYS A 16 -17.55 7.39 4.90
CA LYS A 16 -17.65 6.04 4.33
C LYS A 16 -16.36 5.71 3.56
N PRO A 17 -16.01 4.42 3.43
CA PRO A 17 -14.92 4.00 2.55
C PRO A 17 -15.17 4.45 1.11
N SER A 18 -14.09 4.77 0.40
CA SER A 18 -14.16 5.04 -1.04
C SER A 18 -14.52 3.76 -1.80
N LEU A 19 -15.44 3.85 -2.76
CA LEU A 19 -15.78 2.72 -3.63
C LEU A 19 -14.56 2.23 -4.43
N ILE A 20 -13.69 3.15 -4.86
CA ILE A 20 -12.43 2.80 -5.55
C ILE A 20 -11.54 1.96 -4.64
N ARG A 21 -11.45 2.30 -3.35
CA ARG A 21 -10.69 1.49 -2.37
C ARG A 21 -11.23 0.07 -2.27
N GLU A 22 -12.55 -0.09 -2.23
CA GLU A 22 -13.16 -1.43 -2.19
C GLU A 22 -12.93 -2.21 -3.48
N LEU A 23 -12.92 -1.56 -4.65
CA LEU A 23 -12.53 -2.17 -5.92
C LEU A 23 -11.05 -2.61 -5.92
N THR A 24 -10.14 -1.78 -5.40
CA THR A 24 -8.71 -2.14 -5.31
C THR A 24 -8.49 -3.40 -4.46
N LYS A 25 -9.27 -3.60 -3.39
CA LYS A 25 -9.21 -4.85 -2.60
C LYS A 25 -9.59 -6.07 -3.43
N LYS A 26 -10.64 -5.97 -4.25
CA LYS A 26 -11.03 -7.06 -5.17
C LYS A 26 -9.96 -7.33 -6.21
N LEU A 27 -9.32 -6.27 -6.71
CA LEU A 27 -8.23 -6.40 -7.67
C LEU A 27 -7.04 -7.17 -7.09
N ALA A 28 -6.74 -7.01 -5.79
CA ALA A 28 -5.67 -7.74 -5.13
C ALA A 28 -5.89 -9.27 -5.11
N SER A 29 -7.14 -9.73 -5.19
CA SER A 29 -7.52 -11.14 -5.28
C SER A 29 -7.99 -11.57 -6.68
N ALA A 30 -7.86 -10.71 -7.68
CA ALA A 30 -8.29 -11.02 -9.04
C ALA A 30 -7.32 -11.98 -9.74
N PRO A 31 -7.78 -12.73 -10.76
CA PRO A 31 -6.90 -13.54 -11.62
C PRO A 31 -5.82 -12.68 -12.29
N LYS A 32 -4.66 -13.26 -12.55
CA LYS A 32 -3.51 -12.54 -13.14
C LYS A 32 -3.76 -12.08 -14.58
N GLU A 33 -4.73 -12.70 -15.24
CA GLU A 33 -5.17 -12.41 -16.60
C GLU A 33 -6.04 -11.14 -16.66
N MET A 34 -6.56 -10.68 -15.52
CA MET A 34 -7.36 -9.46 -15.45
C MET A 34 -6.47 -8.23 -15.61
N ILE A 35 -6.81 -7.36 -16.57
CA ILE A 35 -6.15 -6.07 -16.78
C ILE A 35 -6.94 -4.98 -16.03
N PRO A 36 -6.38 -4.36 -14.97
CA PRO A 36 -7.05 -3.28 -14.26
C PRO A 36 -7.01 -1.96 -15.03
N LEU A 37 -8.19 -1.48 -15.42
CA LEU A 37 -8.37 -0.14 -16.02
C LEU A 37 -9.09 0.84 -15.08
N SER A 38 -9.46 0.39 -13.88
CA SER A 38 -10.29 1.14 -12.93
C SER A 38 -9.49 1.88 -11.84
N ALA A 39 -8.24 1.49 -11.61
CA ALA A 39 -7.41 2.03 -10.54
C ALA A 39 -6.36 3.00 -11.10
N GLY A 40 -6.22 4.18 -10.49
CA GLY A 40 -5.24 5.19 -10.88
C GLY A 40 -3.85 4.97 -10.30
N MET A 41 -3.36 3.72 -10.27
CA MET A 41 -2.01 3.43 -9.76
C MET A 41 -0.96 3.84 -10.82
N PRO A 42 0.08 4.58 -10.44
CA PRO A 42 1.16 4.97 -11.36
C PRO A 42 1.96 3.74 -11.83
N ASN A 43 2.65 3.86 -12.96
CA ASN A 43 3.59 2.82 -13.41
C ASN A 43 4.83 2.82 -12.49
N ALA A 44 5.12 1.68 -11.85
CA ALA A 44 6.25 1.55 -10.93
C ALA A 44 7.61 1.81 -11.60
N GLU A 45 7.75 1.51 -12.88
CA GLU A 45 9.01 1.64 -13.62
C GLU A 45 9.40 3.10 -13.87
N LEU A 46 8.46 4.03 -13.73
CA LEU A 46 8.70 5.47 -13.92
C LEU A 46 9.11 6.17 -12.63
N PHE A 47 9.10 5.48 -11.49
CA PHE A 47 9.62 6.06 -10.27
C PHE A 47 11.15 6.18 -10.32
N PRO A 48 11.72 7.35 -9.95
CA PRO A 48 13.15 7.62 -10.11
C PRO A 48 14.00 7.03 -8.96
N PHE A 49 13.74 5.79 -8.56
CA PHE A 49 14.45 5.13 -7.45
C PHE A 49 14.93 3.74 -7.86
N MET A 50 16.25 3.50 -7.76
CA MET A 50 16.84 2.21 -8.10
C MET A 50 16.89 1.25 -6.91
N GLU A 51 17.38 1.73 -5.76
CA GLU A 51 17.53 0.92 -4.55
C GLU A 51 17.43 1.76 -3.27
N ALA A 52 17.17 1.07 -2.15
CA ALA A 52 17.29 1.61 -0.80
C ALA A 52 17.97 0.60 0.12
N LYS A 53 18.86 1.07 0.98
CA LYS A 53 19.59 0.26 1.97
C LYS A 53 19.26 0.75 3.38
N VAL A 54 18.62 -0.10 4.16
CA VAL A 54 18.20 0.21 5.53
C VAL A 54 19.07 -0.57 6.51
N LYS A 55 19.78 0.15 7.38
CA LYS A 55 20.54 -0.47 8.47
C LYS A 55 19.60 -0.80 9.62
N LEU A 56 19.58 -2.07 10.02
CA LEU A 56 18.78 -2.54 11.14
C LEU A 56 19.60 -2.44 12.43
N LYS A 57 18.91 -2.18 13.54
CA LYS A 57 19.51 -2.10 14.88
C LYS A 57 19.71 -3.48 15.53
N ASP A 58 19.72 -4.55 14.73
CA ASP A 58 19.93 -5.88 15.26
C ASP A 58 21.40 -6.08 15.63
N LYS A 59 21.68 -7.11 16.45
CA LYS A 59 23.05 -7.38 16.92
C LYS A 59 24.02 -7.72 15.78
N ARG A 60 23.49 -8.04 14.58
CA ARG A 60 24.26 -8.45 13.40
C ARG A 60 24.53 -7.27 12.45
N ASN A 61 24.04 -6.07 12.76
CA ASN A 61 24.14 -4.89 11.89
C ASN A 61 23.65 -5.17 10.46
N THR A 62 22.54 -5.89 10.34
CA THR A 62 21.98 -6.32 9.06
C THR A 62 21.64 -5.11 8.19
N ILE A 63 22.00 -5.17 6.90
CA ILE A 63 21.60 -4.20 5.89
C ILE A 63 20.50 -4.83 5.04
N LEU A 64 19.30 -4.26 5.11
CA LEU A 64 18.18 -4.64 4.26
C LEU A 64 18.25 -3.85 2.95
N THR A 65 18.54 -4.55 1.85
CA THR A 65 18.55 -3.98 0.49
C THR A 65 17.19 -4.21 -0.18
N ILE A 66 16.60 -3.12 -0.67
CA ILE A 66 15.36 -3.11 -1.45
C ILE A 66 15.74 -2.62 -2.86
N GLU A 67 15.58 -3.46 -3.87
CA GLU A 67 15.98 -3.16 -5.25
C GLU A 67 15.11 -3.94 -6.25
N GLY A 68 15.17 -3.56 -7.53
CA GLY A 68 14.48 -4.24 -8.63
C GLY A 68 12.97 -4.42 -8.36
N ALA A 69 12.46 -5.65 -8.50
CA ALA A 69 11.05 -5.94 -8.28
C ALA A 69 10.57 -5.64 -6.86
N LYS A 70 11.45 -5.71 -5.84
CA LYS A 70 11.09 -5.33 -4.47
C LYS A 70 10.93 -3.81 -4.35
N MET A 71 11.78 -3.04 -5.02
CA MET A 71 11.65 -1.58 -5.09
C MET A 71 10.35 -1.19 -5.80
N ASN A 72 10.08 -1.77 -6.98
CA ASN A 72 8.85 -1.50 -7.73
C ASN A 72 7.58 -1.78 -6.91
N LYS A 73 7.58 -2.86 -6.11
CA LYS A 73 6.46 -3.17 -5.21
C LYS A 73 6.39 -2.22 -4.01
N ALA A 74 7.53 -1.85 -3.43
CA ALA A 74 7.59 -0.97 -2.26
C ALA A 74 7.10 0.45 -2.57
N LEU A 75 7.23 0.89 -3.82
CA LEU A 75 6.79 2.22 -4.27
C LEU A 75 5.30 2.29 -4.60
N GLN A 76 4.60 1.16 -4.59
CA GLN A 76 3.18 1.10 -4.92
C GLN A 76 2.29 1.16 -3.69
N TYR A 77 1.15 1.85 -3.84
CA TYR A 77 0.10 1.93 -2.82
C TYR A 77 -0.88 0.75 -2.92
N LEU A 78 -0.36 -0.47 -2.88
CA LEU A 78 -1.18 -1.68 -2.88
C LEU A 78 -1.85 -1.86 -1.49
N PRO A 79 -3.10 -2.37 -1.43
CA PRO A 79 -3.76 -2.73 -0.18
C PRO A 79 -3.03 -3.80 0.62
#